data_AF-A0A955DT19-F1
#
_entry.id   AF-A0A955DT19-F1
#
_cell.length_a   1.000
_cell.length_b   1.000
_cell.length_c   1.000
_cell.angle_alpha   90.00
_cell.angle_beta   90.00
_cell.angle_gamma   90.00
#
_symmetry.space_group_name_H-M   'P 1'
#
loop_
_entity.id
_entity.type
_entity.pdbx_description
1 polymer ?
#
loop_
_entity_poly.entity_id
_entity_poly.type
_entity_poly.pdbx_seq_one_letter_code
_entity_poly.pdbx_strand_id
1 'polypeptide(L)'
;MPIDSLPDRPHVRWPHQDVVRRQITFGYTLEDQRILLAPMARGGAEALGSMGTDTPIAVLSERSRLLFDYFSQRFAQVTNPPLDAIREELVTSLGCTIGPEENLLAPGPASCRQVSIPFPILDNDQLAKLVHVEEGPGDFKAVVVRGLYPVSEGGEGLRAAIESCRAQVSAAIAEGANIVILSDRKSTRDLAPIPSLLLTAAVHHHLVREKTRAKVGLVVESGDAREVHHMALLLGYGAAAINPYLAFETVEDMIGRGVLADVPLDDAVKRYIKAAGKGVLKVMSKMGISTIASYTGAQVFEAVGLGQDLVDEYFTGTTSKLGGIGLDEIAQEVALRHSKAYLDRPETRAHRELEVGGEYQ
;
A
#
# COMPACT_ATOMS: atom_id res chain seq x y z
N MET A 1 -21.53 5.32 -8.11
CA MET A 1 -21.09 6.66 -8.59
C MET A 1 -19.63 6.55 -9.06
N PRO A 2 -19.26 7.05 -10.26
CA PRO A 2 -17.85 7.11 -10.67
C PRO A 2 -17.04 8.07 -9.79
N ILE A 3 -15.78 7.77 -9.49
CA ILE A 3 -14.90 8.67 -8.71
C ILE A 3 -14.72 10.05 -9.36
N ASP A 4 -14.72 10.10 -10.70
CA ASP A 4 -14.48 11.33 -11.46
C ASP A 4 -15.63 12.35 -11.34
N SER A 5 -16.81 11.95 -10.85
CA SER A 5 -17.91 12.89 -10.62
C SER A 5 -17.79 13.69 -9.33
N LEU A 6 -16.77 13.41 -8.50
CA LEU A 6 -16.48 14.17 -7.28
C LEU A 6 -15.69 15.46 -7.61
N PRO A 7 -15.89 16.56 -6.85
CA PRO A 7 -15.23 17.84 -7.11
C PRO A 7 -13.70 17.77 -7.09
N ASP A 8 -13.04 18.46 -8.02
CA ASP A 8 -11.58 18.55 -8.08
C ASP A 8 -10.99 19.31 -6.88
N ARG A 9 -9.73 18.97 -6.52
CA ARG A 9 -9.00 19.52 -5.38
C ARG A 9 -7.63 20.06 -5.82
N PRO A 10 -7.06 21.02 -5.08
CA PRO A 10 -5.74 21.56 -5.43
C PRO A 10 -4.64 20.53 -5.17
N HIS A 11 -3.82 20.26 -6.19
CA HIS A 11 -2.61 19.43 -6.06
C HIS A 11 -1.56 20.15 -5.20
N VAL A 12 -1.00 19.43 -4.22
CA VAL A 12 0.01 19.96 -3.29
C VAL A 12 1.39 19.46 -3.68
N ARG A 13 2.32 20.38 -3.99
CA ARG A 13 3.73 20.06 -4.25
C ARG A 13 4.58 20.28 -3.00
N TRP A 14 5.44 19.32 -2.70
CA TRP A 14 6.38 19.40 -1.57
C TRP A 14 7.79 19.79 -2.03
N PRO A 15 8.54 20.57 -1.24
CA PRO A 15 9.96 20.81 -1.50
C PRO A 15 10.77 19.51 -1.50
N HIS A 16 11.83 19.46 -2.31
CA HIS A 16 12.73 18.30 -2.43
C HIS A 16 13.18 17.73 -1.07
N GLN A 17 13.60 18.60 -0.15
CA GLN A 17 14.09 18.18 1.17
C GLN A 17 13.03 17.45 2.00
N ASP A 18 11.75 17.83 1.85
CA ASP A 18 10.64 17.17 2.54
C ASP A 18 10.38 15.79 1.94
N VAL A 19 10.45 15.68 0.61
CA VAL A 19 10.29 14.40 -0.10
C VAL A 19 11.43 13.44 0.28
N VAL A 20 12.69 13.90 0.26
CA VAL A 20 13.86 13.09 0.65
C VAL A 20 13.75 12.59 2.09
N ARG A 21 13.34 13.46 3.02
CA ARG A 21 13.16 13.06 4.42
C ARG A 21 12.11 11.94 4.55
N ARG A 22 10.96 12.07 3.87
CA ARG A 22 9.93 11.02 3.86
C ARG A 22 10.44 9.74 3.20
N GLN A 23 11.12 9.85 2.07
CA GLN A 23 11.76 8.73 1.37
C GLN A 23 12.69 7.95 2.32
N ILE A 24 13.51 8.62 3.12
CA ILE A 24 14.37 7.96 4.12
C ILE A 24 13.54 7.26 5.19
N THR A 25 12.49 7.91 5.72
CA THR A 25 11.59 7.29 6.72
C THR A 25 10.96 6.00 6.21
N PHE A 26 10.55 5.97 4.93
CA PHE A 26 9.95 4.81 4.28
C PHE A 26 10.96 3.90 3.54
N GLY A 27 12.26 4.12 3.75
CA GLY A 27 13.34 3.27 3.25
C GLY A 27 13.53 3.25 1.74
N TYR A 28 13.20 4.33 1.02
CA TYR A 28 13.49 4.46 -0.42
C TYR A 28 14.99 4.59 -0.64
N THR A 29 15.47 3.95 -1.72
CA THR A 29 16.86 4.06 -2.17
C THR A 29 16.96 4.72 -3.55
N LEU A 30 18.16 5.13 -3.95
CA LEU A 30 18.42 5.61 -5.31
C LEU A 30 18.21 4.49 -6.34
N GLU A 31 18.51 3.24 -5.97
CA GLU A 31 18.23 2.06 -6.76
C GLU A 31 16.74 1.89 -7.00
N ASP A 32 15.89 2.04 -5.97
CA ASP A 32 14.43 1.99 -6.11
C ASP A 32 13.92 3.04 -7.11
N GLN A 33 14.44 4.27 -7.02
CA GLN A 33 14.08 5.34 -7.95
C GLN A 33 14.46 4.99 -9.39
N ARG A 34 15.69 4.51 -9.59
CA ARG A 34 16.26 4.29 -10.92
C ARG A 34 15.74 3.01 -11.58
N ILE A 35 15.68 1.92 -10.84
CA ILE A 35 15.35 0.59 -11.35
C ILE A 35 13.84 0.36 -11.33
N LEU A 36 13.10 0.85 -10.33
CA LEU A 36 11.68 0.54 -10.18
C LEU A 36 10.79 1.71 -10.67
N LEU A 37 10.93 2.89 -10.07
CA LEU A 37 10.02 4.01 -10.33
C LEU A 37 10.21 4.62 -11.72
N ALA A 38 11.45 4.83 -12.16
CA ALA A 38 11.71 5.46 -13.46
C ALA A 38 11.16 4.65 -14.65
N PRO A 39 11.33 3.32 -14.75
CA PRO A 39 10.72 2.54 -15.84
C PRO A 39 9.20 2.58 -15.83
N MET A 40 8.58 2.52 -14.64
CA MET A 40 7.11 2.61 -14.52
C MET A 40 6.59 3.98 -14.96
N ALA A 41 7.26 5.06 -14.55
CA ALA A 41 6.89 6.42 -14.95
C ALA A 41 7.17 6.71 -16.44
N ARG A 42 8.26 6.19 -17.02
CA ARG A 42 8.59 6.41 -18.44
C ARG A 42 7.80 5.52 -19.39
N GLY A 43 7.80 4.21 -19.15
CA GLY A 43 7.29 3.20 -20.09
C GLY A 43 5.88 2.70 -19.78
N GLY A 44 5.36 2.96 -18.58
CA GLY A 44 4.07 2.41 -18.15
C GLY A 44 4.08 0.88 -18.02
N ALA A 45 5.26 0.31 -17.76
CA ALA A 45 5.48 -1.10 -17.49
C ALA A 45 6.46 -1.24 -16.31
N GLU A 46 6.37 -2.35 -15.59
CA GLU A 46 7.30 -2.66 -14.50
C GLU A 46 8.74 -2.85 -15.04
N ALA A 47 9.70 -2.78 -14.12
CA ALA A 47 11.10 -3.04 -14.43
C ALA A 47 11.32 -4.49 -14.87
N LEU A 48 12.14 -4.68 -15.91
CA LEU A 48 12.63 -6.00 -16.30
C LEU A 48 14.07 -6.16 -15.80
N GLY A 49 14.33 -7.29 -15.15
CA GLY A 49 15.66 -7.70 -14.71
C GLY A 49 16.00 -9.10 -15.22
N SER A 50 17.23 -9.53 -14.96
CA SER A 50 17.72 -10.87 -15.26
C SER A 50 18.56 -11.40 -14.09
N MET A 51 18.95 -12.67 -14.15
CA MET A 51 19.61 -13.42 -13.06
C MET A 51 18.67 -13.75 -11.89
N GLY A 52 19.09 -14.69 -11.04
CA GLY A 52 18.37 -15.02 -9.81
C GLY A 52 18.71 -14.06 -8.68
N THR A 53 17.92 -14.07 -7.61
CA THR A 53 18.20 -13.31 -6.39
C THR A 53 19.31 -14.01 -5.61
N ASP A 54 20.42 -13.32 -5.35
CA ASP A 54 21.55 -13.78 -4.52
C ASP A 54 21.56 -13.09 -3.14
N THR A 55 20.63 -12.17 -2.91
CA THR A 55 20.43 -11.50 -1.62
C THR A 55 19.85 -12.46 -0.57
N PRO A 56 20.18 -12.28 0.73
CA PRO A 56 19.58 -13.05 1.81
C PRO A 56 18.06 -12.87 1.86
N ILE A 57 17.34 -13.92 2.27
CA ILE A 57 15.93 -13.78 2.66
C ILE A 57 15.78 -12.73 3.75
N ALA A 58 14.65 -12.02 3.79
CA ALA A 58 14.50 -10.80 4.59
C ALA A 58 14.91 -10.97 6.06
N VAL A 59 14.48 -12.06 6.69
CA VAL A 59 14.78 -12.41 8.09
C VAL A 59 16.27 -12.66 8.38
N LEU A 60 17.09 -12.94 7.37
CA LEU A 60 18.53 -13.15 7.48
C LEU A 60 19.34 -11.93 7.00
N SER A 61 18.68 -10.87 6.54
CA SER A 61 19.36 -9.68 6.04
C SER A 61 19.93 -8.86 7.18
N GLU A 62 21.16 -8.35 7.00
CA GLU A 62 21.75 -7.36 7.90
C GLU A 62 21.21 -5.94 7.65
N ARG A 63 20.47 -5.75 6.54
CA ARG A 63 19.83 -4.48 6.19
C ARG A 63 18.38 -4.48 6.64
N SER A 64 17.87 -3.32 7.02
CA SER A 64 16.45 -3.14 7.33
C SER A 64 15.59 -3.37 6.08
N ARG A 65 14.77 -4.44 6.10
CA ARG A 65 13.86 -4.81 5.02
C ARG A 65 12.47 -4.21 5.22
N LEU A 66 11.66 -4.15 4.18
CA LEU A 66 10.27 -3.77 4.33
C LEU A 66 9.46 -5.02 4.70
N LEU A 67 8.34 -4.83 5.41
CA LEU A 67 7.49 -5.96 5.79
C LEU A 67 6.99 -6.75 4.58
N PHE A 68 6.85 -6.09 3.42
CA PHE A 68 6.50 -6.74 2.16
C PHE A 68 7.47 -7.86 1.77
N ASP A 69 8.77 -7.72 2.06
CA ASP A 69 9.81 -8.69 1.68
C ASP A 69 9.70 -10.04 2.40
N TYR A 70 8.94 -10.09 3.50
CA TYR A 70 8.70 -11.32 4.25
C TYR A 70 7.61 -12.18 3.62
N PHE A 71 6.97 -11.73 2.54
CA PHE A 71 5.92 -12.47 1.85
C PHE A 71 6.36 -12.89 0.44
N SER A 72 6.09 -14.14 0.10
CA SER A 72 6.29 -14.70 -1.23
C SER A 72 4.96 -14.90 -1.93
N GLN A 73 4.87 -14.52 -3.21
CA GLN A 73 3.68 -14.74 -4.04
C GLN A 73 3.45 -16.23 -4.27
N ARG A 74 2.25 -16.73 -3.98
CA ARG A 74 1.86 -18.09 -4.39
C ARG A 74 1.51 -18.08 -5.88
N PHE A 75 1.73 -19.23 -6.52
CA PHE A 75 1.38 -19.45 -7.92
C PHE A 75 0.85 -20.86 -8.11
N ALA A 76 0.00 -21.02 -9.12
CA ALA A 76 -0.66 -22.28 -9.37
C ALA A 76 0.30 -23.21 -10.11
N GLN A 77 0.34 -24.47 -9.67
CA GLN A 77 1.08 -25.53 -10.33
C GLN A 77 0.17 -26.76 -10.41
N VAL A 78 -0.08 -27.25 -11.63
CA VAL A 78 -0.84 -28.49 -11.93
C VAL A 78 -2.34 -28.42 -11.59
N THR A 79 -2.72 -27.98 -10.40
CA THR A 79 -4.10 -28.01 -9.88
C THR A 79 -5.06 -27.12 -10.64
N ASN A 80 -4.59 -25.96 -11.09
CA ASN A 80 -5.31 -25.02 -11.91
C ASN A 80 -4.32 -24.27 -12.82
N PRO A 81 -4.68 -23.96 -14.08
CA PRO A 81 -3.79 -23.25 -14.98
C PRO A 81 -3.67 -21.77 -14.60
N PRO A 82 -2.48 -21.14 -14.73
CA PRO A 82 -2.36 -19.69 -14.70
C PRO A 82 -3.02 -19.07 -15.94
N LEU A 83 -3.39 -17.80 -15.84
CA LEU A 83 -4.00 -17.01 -16.91
C LEU A 83 -2.93 -16.16 -17.64
N ASP A 84 -3.05 -16.02 -18.96
CA ASP A 84 -2.24 -15.07 -19.73
C ASP A 84 -2.84 -13.66 -19.63
N ALA A 85 -2.30 -12.83 -18.73
CA ALA A 85 -2.76 -11.47 -18.48
C ALA A 85 -2.69 -10.51 -19.68
N ILE A 86 -1.99 -10.88 -20.76
CA ILE A 86 -1.84 -10.05 -21.97
C ILE A 86 -2.77 -10.56 -23.07
N ARG A 87 -2.75 -11.86 -23.37
CA ARG A 87 -3.56 -12.44 -24.45
C ARG A 87 -5.02 -12.62 -24.06
N GLU A 88 -5.29 -12.80 -22.77
CA GLU A 88 -6.63 -13.04 -22.22
C GLU A 88 -7.11 -11.83 -21.41
N GLU A 89 -6.63 -10.62 -21.72
CA GLU A 89 -7.00 -9.38 -21.02
C GLU A 89 -8.52 -9.15 -20.99
N LEU A 90 -9.25 -9.58 -22.03
CA LEU A 90 -10.71 -9.45 -22.14
C LEU A 90 -11.49 -10.16 -21.02
N VAL A 91 -10.94 -11.21 -20.41
CA VAL A 91 -11.61 -11.92 -19.30
C VAL A 91 -11.18 -11.40 -17.93
N THR A 92 -10.33 -10.36 -17.89
CA THR A 92 -9.79 -9.79 -16.66
C THR A 92 -10.43 -8.46 -16.30
N SER A 93 -10.44 -8.12 -15.00
CA SER A 93 -10.92 -6.81 -14.53
C SER A 93 -10.14 -6.32 -13.32
N LEU A 94 -9.65 -5.08 -13.43
CA LEU A 94 -9.07 -4.30 -12.34
C LEU A 94 -10.08 -3.31 -11.72
N GLY A 95 -11.30 -3.23 -12.26
CA GLY A 95 -12.34 -2.39 -11.70
C GLY A 95 -12.86 -2.96 -10.38
N CYS A 96 -13.00 -2.10 -9.38
CA CYS A 96 -13.56 -2.44 -8.08
C CYS A 96 -14.61 -1.41 -7.63
N THR A 97 -15.30 -1.73 -6.54
CA THR A 97 -16.23 -0.81 -5.88
C THR A 97 -15.81 -0.59 -4.43
N ILE A 98 -16.09 0.62 -3.93
CA ILE A 98 -15.82 1.04 -2.56
C ILE A 98 -17.14 1.46 -1.94
N GLY A 99 -17.48 0.86 -0.80
CA GLY A 99 -18.68 1.20 -0.05
C GLY A 99 -19.26 -0.02 0.65
N PRO A 100 -20.45 0.12 1.25
CA PRO A 100 -21.10 -0.96 1.94
C PRO A 100 -21.62 -2.02 0.95
N GLU A 101 -21.49 -3.28 1.32
CA GLU A 101 -22.11 -4.43 0.68
C GLU A 101 -23.42 -4.75 1.44
N GLU A 102 -24.52 -4.70 0.71
CA GLU A 102 -25.85 -5.00 1.23
C GLU A 102 -26.17 -6.49 1.18
N ASN A 103 -27.33 -6.88 1.71
CA ASN A 103 -27.75 -8.27 1.74
C ASN A 103 -27.85 -8.89 0.32
N LEU A 104 -26.95 -9.84 0.04
CA LEU A 104 -26.90 -10.58 -1.23
C LEU A 104 -28.20 -11.34 -1.54
N LEU A 105 -28.93 -11.79 -0.51
CA LEU A 105 -30.16 -12.56 -0.67
C LEU A 105 -31.39 -11.68 -0.92
N ALA A 106 -31.27 -10.36 -0.75
CA ALA A 106 -32.36 -9.40 -0.90
C ALA A 106 -31.86 -8.15 -1.66
N PRO A 107 -31.58 -8.28 -2.97
CA PRO A 107 -31.02 -7.18 -3.75
C PRO A 107 -32.00 -6.00 -3.85
N GLY A 108 -31.49 -4.79 -3.69
CA GLY A 108 -32.26 -3.57 -3.81
C GLY A 108 -31.42 -2.36 -4.27
N PRO A 109 -32.03 -1.18 -4.48
CA PRO A 109 -31.30 0.00 -4.93
C PRO A 109 -30.16 0.44 -3.99
N ALA A 110 -30.28 0.13 -2.69
CA ALA A 110 -29.23 0.39 -1.70
C ALA A 110 -27.93 -0.37 -2.02
N SER A 111 -28.02 -1.58 -2.58
CA SER A 111 -26.86 -2.40 -2.96
C SER A 111 -25.98 -1.74 -4.03
N CYS A 112 -26.54 -0.81 -4.81
CA CYS A 112 -25.81 -0.07 -5.84
C CYS A 112 -25.17 1.24 -5.31
N ARG A 113 -25.33 1.57 -4.03
CA ARG A 113 -24.77 2.79 -3.41
C ARG A 113 -23.29 2.59 -3.08
N GLN A 114 -22.49 2.39 -4.13
CA GLN A 114 -21.04 2.22 -4.04
C GLN A 114 -20.33 3.21 -4.98
N VAL A 115 -19.10 3.57 -4.63
CA VAL A 115 -18.19 4.30 -5.49
C VAL A 115 -17.50 3.31 -6.42
N SER A 116 -17.63 3.49 -7.72
CA SER A 116 -16.98 2.64 -8.73
C SER A 116 -15.64 3.23 -9.09
N ILE A 117 -14.61 2.38 -9.08
CA ILE A 117 -13.23 2.78 -9.37
C ILE A 117 -12.68 1.85 -10.47
N PRO A 118 -12.19 2.41 -11.59
CA PRO A 118 -11.73 1.60 -12.72
C PRO A 118 -10.40 0.88 -12.47
N PHE A 119 -9.57 1.42 -11.58
CA PHE A 119 -8.26 0.89 -11.22
C PHE A 119 -8.05 0.97 -9.71
N PRO A 120 -7.39 -0.03 -9.09
CA PRO A 120 -7.18 -0.03 -7.64
C PRO A 120 -6.13 0.98 -7.17
N ILE A 121 -5.33 1.55 -8.09
CA ILE A 121 -4.28 2.50 -7.77
C ILE A 121 -4.82 3.91 -8.02
N LEU A 122 -4.92 4.70 -6.96
CA LEU A 122 -5.44 6.06 -6.97
C LEU A 122 -4.29 7.06 -7.00
N ASP A 123 -4.41 8.10 -7.80
CA ASP A 123 -3.56 9.30 -7.63
C ASP A 123 -4.00 10.12 -6.40
N ASN A 124 -3.21 11.15 -6.09
CA ASN A 124 -3.44 12.00 -4.92
C ASN A 124 -4.73 12.82 -5.04
N ASP A 125 -5.12 13.20 -6.26
CA ASP A 125 -6.32 14.00 -6.51
C ASP A 125 -7.58 13.15 -6.35
N GLN A 126 -7.55 11.91 -6.83
CA GLN A 126 -8.58 10.89 -6.63
C GLN A 126 -8.74 10.53 -5.15
N LEU A 127 -7.65 10.38 -4.40
CA LEU A 127 -7.74 10.18 -2.95
C LEU A 127 -8.37 11.40 -2.27
N ALA A 128 -7.96 12.62 -2.65
CA ALA A 128 -8.52 13.85 -2.08
C ALA A 128 -10.02 13.96 -2.33
N LYS A 129 -10.52 13.50 -3.49
CA LYS A 129 -11.95 13.36 -3.77
C LYS A 129 -12.65 12.43 -2.77
N LEU A 130 -12.06 11.27 -2.48
CA LEU A 130 -12.64 10.29 -1.52
C LEU A 130 -12.63 10.79 -0.08
N VAL A 131 -11.59 11.53 0.34
CA VAL A 131 -11.54 12.15 1.67
C VAL A 131 -12.73 13.10 1.88
N HIS A 132 -13.15 13.81 0.83
CA HIS A 132 -14.25 14.76 0.83
C HIS A 132 -15.52 14.21 0.15
N VAL A 133 -15.73 12.89 0.19
CA VAL A 133 -16.85 12.24 -0.52
C VAL A 133 -18.22 12.75 -0.07
N GLU A 134 -18.33 13.25 1.17
CA GLU A 134 -19.54 13.85 1.75
C GLU A 134 -20.03 15.10 1.00
N GLU A 135 -19.13 15.79 0.29
CA GLU A 135 -19.46 16.96 -0.54
C GLU A 135 -20.05 16.55 -1.90
N GLY A 136 -20.04 15.25 -2.22
CA GLY A 136 -20.60 14.67 -3.43
C GLY A 136 -22.03 14.15 -3.27
N PRO A 137 -22.63 13.60 -4.33
CA PRO A 137 -23.97 13.03 -4.26
C PRO A 137 -23.97 11.65 -3.59
N GLY A 138 -24.85 11.47 -2.60
CA GLY A 138 -25.08 10.20 -1.90
C GLY A 138 -24.77 10.27 -0.40
N ASP A 139 -25.14 9.22 0.33
CA ASP A 139 -24.94 9.11 1.78
C ASP A 139 -23.56 8.49 2.10
N PHE A 140 -22.49 9.03 1.53
CA PHE A 140 -21.12 8.55 1.77
C PHE A 140 -20.45 9.35 2.88
N LYS A 141 -19.79 8.66 3.81
CA LYS A 141 -19.05 9.25 4.92
C LYS A 141 -17.67 8.61 4.99
N ALA A 142 -16.65 9.44 4.82
CA ALA A 142 -15.26 9.02 4.83
C ALA A 142 -14.58 9.42 6.14
N VAL A 143 -13.75 8.54 6.68
CA VAL A 143 -12.89 8.85 7.83
C VAL A 143 -11.44 8.54 7.49
N VAL A 144 -10.53 9.41 7.91
CA VAL A 144 -9.08 9.18 7.79
C VAL A 144 -8.55 8.76 9.16
N VAL A 145 -8.05 7.53 9.25
CA VAL A 145 -7.41 6.98 10.45
C VAL A 145 -5.90 6.97 10.23
N ARG A 146 -5.17 7.62 11.13
CA ARG A 146 -3.72 7.77 11.01
C ARG A 146 -3.01 6.64 11.73
N GLY A 147 -2.28 5.82 10.97
CA GLY A 147 -1.44 4.76 11.50
C GLY A 147 -0.05 5.27 11.86
N LEU A 148 0.05 6.04 12.94
CA LEU A 148 1.30 6.56 13.48
C LEU A 148 1.47 6.13 14.94
N TYR A 149 2.71 5.89 15.39
CA TYR A 149 3.01 5.50 16.77
C TYR A 149 4.24 6.23 17.31
N PRO A 150 4.34 6.46 18.63
CA PRO A 150 5.54 7.02 19.25
C PRO A 150 6.74 6.10 19.03
N VAL A 151 7.73 6.54 18.26
CA VAL A 151 8.88 5.71 17.88
C VAL A 151 9.70 5.26 19.10
N SER A 152 9.69 6.04 20.17
CA SER A 152 10.37 5.75 21.44
C SER A 152 9.76 4.59 22.22
N GLU A 153 8.52 4.20 21.92
CA GLU A 153 7.79 3.15 22.63
C GLU A 153 7.97 1.75 22.01
N GLY A 154 8.72 1.64 20.90
CA GLY A 154 9.09 0.35 20.30
C GLY A 154 7.88 -0.50 19.90
N GLY A 155 8.01 -1.83 20.03
CA GLY A 155 6.95 -2.77 19.62
C GLY A 155 5.67 -2.66 20.45
N GLU A 156 5.77 -2.27 21.73
CA GLU A 156 4.58 -2.02 22.56
C GLU A 156 3.82 -0.77 22.12
N GLY A 157 4.53 0.31 21.77
CA GLY A 157 3.91 1.50 21.16
C GLY A 157 3.25 1.20 19.82
N LEU A 158 3.92 0.38 18.99
CA LEU A 158 3.37 -0.10 17.73
C LEU A 158 2.08 -0.92 17.95
N ARG A 159 2.08 -1.86 18.89
CA ARG A 159 0.92 -2.66 19.28
C ARG A 159 -0.24 -1.76 19.74
N ALA A 160 0.02 -0.85 20.67
CA ALA A 160 -0.98 0.06 21.21
C ALA A 160 -1.60 0.97 20.13
N ALA A 161 -0.77 1.46 19.20
CA ALA A 161 -1.25 2.28 18.09
C ALA A 161 -2.13 1.49 17.11
N ILE A 162 -1.81 0.22 16.84
CA ILE A 162 -2.66 -0.67 16.03
C ILE A 162 -4.02 -0.88 16.70
N GLU A 163 -4.05 -1.16 18.01
CA GLU A 163 -5.31 -1.31 18.75
C GLU A 163 -6.13 -0.01 18.79
N SER A 164 -5.45 1.13 18.94
CA SER A 164 -6.11 2.44 18.82
C SER A 164 -6.73 2.64 17.44
N CYS A 165 -6.01 2.29 16.37
CA CYS A 165 -6.54 2.38 15.00
C CYS A 165 -7.75 1.46 14.81
N ARG A 166 -7.70 0.21 15.29
CA ARG A 166 -8.82 -0.74 15.25
C ARG A 166 -10.06 -0.15 15.94
N ALA A 167 -9.90 0.38 17.16
CA ALA A 167 -10.98 0.99 17.91
C ALA A 167 -11.57 2.24 17.21
N GLN A 168 -10.71 3.11 16.66
CA GLN A 168 -11.15 4.29 15.90
C GLN A 168 -11.96 3.91 14.67
N VAL A 169 -11.52 2.88 13.93
CA VAL A 169 -12.24 2.38 12.75
C VAL A 169 -13.60 1.80 13.15
N SER A 170 -13.67 0.96 14.19
CA SER A 170 -14.93 0.39 14.67
C SER A 170 -15.91 1.48 15.13
N ALA A 171 -15.42 2.50 15.87
CA ALA A 171 -16.21 3.64 16.29
C ALA A 171 -16.74 4.44 15.08
N ALA A 172 -15.89 4.74 14.10
CA ALA A 172 -16.30 5.46 12.91
C ALA A 172 -17.36 4.70 12.10
N ILE A 173 -17.25 3.37 11.99
CA ILE A 173 -18.28 2.55 11.33
C ILE A 173 -19.60 2.59 12.12
N ALA A 174 -19.54 2.56 13.46
CA ALA A 174 -20.73 2.72 14.30
C ALA A 174 -21.40 4.10 14.13
N GLU A 175 -20.61 5.13 13.85
CA GLU A 175 -21.07 6.49 13.49
C GLU A 175 -21.48 6.64 12.02
N GLY A 176 -21.54 5.55 11.26
CA GLY A 176 -22.01 5.52 9.87
C GLY A 176 -20.97 5.78 8.80
N ALA A 177 -19.67 5.76 9.13
CA ALA A 177 -18.62 5.82 8.10
C ALA A 177 -18.65 4.56 7.23
N ASN A 178 -18.64 4.77 5.91
CA ASN A 178 -18.69 3.70 4.91
C ASN A 178 -17.46 3.70 3.98
N ILE A 179 -16.56 4.66 4.14
CA ILE A 179 -15.21 4.64 3.57
C ILE A 179 -14.21 4.93 4.72
N VAL A 180 -13.22 4.07 4.87
CA VAL A 180 -12.13 4.25 5.84
C VAL A 180 -10.83 4.34 5.07
N ILE A 181 -10.11 5.44 5.27
CA ILE A 181 -8.82 5.71 4.68
C ILE A 181 -7.77 5.51 5.77
N LEU A 182 -6.97 4.45 5.64
CA LEU A 182 -5.82 4.18 6.50
C LEU A 182 -4.62 4.94 5.94
N SER A 183 -4.05 5.86 6.72
CA SER A 183 -2.98 6.75 6.26
C SER A 183 -1.76 6.67 7.16
N ASP A 184 -0.58 6.44 6.55
CA ASP A 184 0.72 6.55 7.22
C ASP A 184 1.38 7.94 7.02
N ARG A 185 0.63 8.89 6.43
CA ARG A 185 1.10 10.26 6.18
C ARG A 185 1.30 11.03 7.49
N LYS A 186 2.13 12.07 7.44
CA LYS A 186 2.42 13.02 8.53
C LYS A 186 3.22 12.41 9.68
N SER A 187 4.10 11.45 9.37
CA SER A 187 5.18 11.08 10.29
C SER A 187 5.98 12.32 10.71
N THR A 188 6.32 12.37 11.99
CA THR A 188 7.07 13.46 12.63
C THR A 188 8.34 12.93 13.28
N ARG A 189 9.10 13.80 13.96
CA ARG A 189 10.27 13.39 14.74
C ARG A 189 9.94 12.43 15.88
N ASP A 190 8.71 12.46 16.39
CA ASP A 190 8.30 11.62 17.52
C ASP A 190 7.43 10.45 17.07
N LEU A 191 6.75 10.61 15.92
CA LEU A 191 5.78 9.64 15.40
C LEU A 191 6.31 8.95 14.14
N ALA A 192 6.53 7.64 14.25
CA ALA A 192 6.86 6.78 13.13
C ALA A 192 5.59 6.22 12.45
N PRO A 193 5.64 5.94 11.14
CA PRO A 193 4.54 5.29 10.46
C PRO A 193 4.45 3.81 10.84
N ILE A 194 3.24 3.31 11.05
CA ILE A 194 2.96 1.87 11.08
C ILE A 194 3.12 1.34 9.64
N PRO A 195 3.86 0.25 9.40
CA PRO A 195 3.97 -0.34 8.06
C PRO A 195 2.57 -0.56 7.46
N SER A 196 2.35 -0.07 6.24
CA SER A 196 0.99 0.02 5.68
C SER A 196 0.33 -1.35 5.53
N LEU A 197 1.13 -2.38 5.22
CA LEU A 197 0.67 -3.77 5.15
C LEU A 197 0.17 -4.28 6.50
N LEU A 198 0.91 -4.01 7.58
CA LEU A 198 0.53 -4.42 8.93
C LEU A 198 -0.76 -3.72 9.37
N LEU A 199 -0.85 -2.41 9.16
CA LEU A 199 -2.05 -1.63 9.49
C LEU A 199 -3.28 -2.13 8.72
N THR A 200 -3.12 -2.35 7.42
CA THR A 200 -4.19 -2.81 6.53
C THR A 200 -4.70 -4.18 6.97
N ALA A 201 -3.80 -5.15 7.16
CA ALA A 201 -4.17 -6.50 7.57
C ALA A 201 -4.78 -6.51 8.98
N ALA A 202 -4.19 -5.75 9.92
CA ALA A 202 -4.68 -5.65 11.29
C ALA A 202 -6.13 -5.12 11.35
N VAL A 203 -6.45 -4.08 10.59
CA VAL A 203 -7.80 -3.53 10.51
C VAL A 203 -8.72 -4.46 9.74
N HIS A 204 -8.28 -5.02 8.61
CA HIS A 204 -9.06 -5.96 7.81
C HIS A 204 -9.57 -7.14 8.65
N HIS A 205 -8.66 -7.85 9.31
CA HIS A 205 -9.00 -9.01 10.13
C HIS A 205 -9.84 -8.66 11.36
N HIS A 206 -9.60 -7.50 11.98
CA HIS A 206 -10.42 -6.98 13.06
C HIS A 206 -11.88 -6.80 12.63
N LEU A 207 -12.10 -6.13 11.49
CA LEU A 207 -13.45 -5.91 10.96
C LEU A 207 -14.13 -7.20 10.50
N VAL A 208 -13.37 -8.20 10.04
CA VAL A 208 -13.91 -9.53 9.73
C VAL A 208 -14.39 -10.21 11.02
N ARG A 209 -13.60 -10.18 12.10
CA ARG A 209 -13.98 -10.73 13.42
C ARG A 209 -15.21 -10.03 14.00
N GLU A 210 -15.32 -8.72 13.84
CA GLU A 210 -16.47 -7.92 14.26
C GLU A 210 -17.69 -8.02 13.31
N LYS A 211 -17.56 -8.69 12.16
CA LYS A 211 -18.61 -8.80 11.12
C LYS A 211 -19.04 -7.44 10.58
N THR A 212 -18.12 -6.47 10.58
CA THR A 212 -18.34 -5.09 10.09
C THR A 212 -17.58 -4.82 8.78
N ARG A 213 -16.71 -5.72 8.31
CA ARG A 213 -15.92 -5.56 7.08
C ARG A 213 -16.77 -5.25 5.84
N ALA A 214 -17.93 -5.86 5.70
CA ALA A 214 -18.84 -5.62 4.57
C ALA A 214 -19.47 -4.22 4.59
N LYS A 215 -19.46 -3.50 5.72
CA LYS A 215 -20.09 -2.17 5.84
C LYS A 215 -19.24 -1.03 5.29
N VAL A 216 -17.98 -1.29 4.95
CA VAL A 216 -16.99 -0.25 4.69
C VAL A 216 -16.06 -0.61 3.55
N GLY A 217 -15.67 0.40 2.75
CA GLY A 217 -14.54 0.29 1.84
C GLY A 217 -13.24 0.72 2.51
N LEU A 218 -12.19 -0.11 2.46
CA LEU A 218 -10.86 0.21 3.00
C LEU A 218 -9.97 0.78 1.90
N VAL A 219 -9.51 2.02 2.06
CA VAL A 219 -8.54 2.66 1.17
C VAL A 219 -7.24 2.86 1.93
N VAL A 220 -6.11 2.60 1.30
CA VAL A 220 -4.79 2.72 1.94
C VAL A 220 -4.01 3.86 1.29
N GLU A 221 -3.76 4.93 2.04
CA GLU A 221 -2.78 5.96 1.70
C GLU A 221 -1.43 5.54 2.31
N SER A 222 -0.48 5.18 1.44
CA SER A 222 0.78 4.55 1.85
C SER A 222 2.01 5.27 1.29
N GLY A 223 2.99 5.47 2.17
CA GLY A 223 4.32 5.97 1.86
C GLY A 223 5.32 4.87 1.55
N ASP A 224 5.18 3.65 2.08
CA ASP A 224 6.10 2.52 1.83
C ASP A 224 5.79 1.72 0.54
N ALA A 225 4.59 1.85 -0.03
CA ALA A 225 4.21 1.15 -1.25
C ALA A 225 4.78 1.83 -2.51
N ARG A 226 5.63 1.08 -3.23
CA ARG A 226 6.28 1.55 -4.47
C ARG A 226 6.46 0.46 -5.53
N GLU A 227 6.32 -0.80 -5.16
CA GLU A 227 6.45 -1.94 -6.06
C GLU A 227 5.12 -2.57 -6.38
N VAL A 228 5.06 -3.26 -7.52
CA VAL A 228 3.93 -4.12 -7.90
C VAL A 228 3.61 -5.11 -6.77
N HIS A 229 4.64 -5.67 -6.13
CA HIS A 229 4.47 -6.61 -5.03
C HIS A 229 3.77 -5.98 -3.82
N HIS A 230 4.11 -4.72 -3.49
CA HIS A 230 3.49 -3.99 -2.38
C HIS A 230 2.01 -3.78 -2.65
N MET A 231 1.66 -3.37 -3.87
CA MET A 231 0.25 -3.19 -4.26
C MET A 231 -0.53 -4.49 -4.18
N ALA A 232 0.06 -5.59 -4.68
CA ALA A 232 -0.57 -6.91 -4.64
C ALA A 232 -0.80 -7.39 -3.20
N LEU A 233 0.16 -7.18 -2.28
CA LEU A 233 0.00 -7.53 -0.87
C LEU A 233 -1.10 -6.70 -0.20
N LEU A 234 -1.09 -5.38 -0.36
CA LEU A 234 -2.11 -4.51 0.23
C LEU A 234 -3.53 -4.90 -0.22
N LEU A 235 -3.72 -5.21 -1.51
CA LEU A 235 -4.99 -5.73 -2.03
C LEU A 235 -5.30 -7.11 -1.43
N GLY A 236 -4.33 -8.03 -1.45
CA GLY A 236 -4.47 -9.39 -0.94
C GLY A 236 -4.81 -9.48 0.54
N TYR A 237 -4.47 -8.45 1.32
CA TYR A 237 -4.79 -8.31 2.75
C TYR A 237 -5.93 -7.33 3.05
N GLY A 238 -6.69 -6.92 2.02
CA GLY A 238 -8.03 -6.36 2.20
C GLY A 238 -8.23 -4.90 1.83
N ALA A 239 -7.23 -4.22 1.26
CA ALA A 239 -7.41 -2.91 0.66
C ALA A 239 -8.32 -3.00 -0.58
N ALA A 240 -9.28 -2.10 -0.71
CA ALA A 240 -10.11 -1.94 -1.90
C ALA A 240 -9.42 -1.06 -2.96
N ALA A 241 -8.68 -0.03 -2.51
CA ALA A 241 -7.84 0.81 -3.34
C ALA A 241 -6.64 1.32 -2.55
N ILE A 242 -5.59 1.73 -3.28
CA ILE A 242 -4.30 2.12 -2.73
C ILE A 242 -3.86 3.43 -3.39
N ASN A 243 -3.46 4.40 -2.57
CA ASN A 243 -2.79 5.61 -3.01
C ASN A 243 -1.33 5.58 -2.54
N PRO A 244 -0.38 5.21 -3.41
CA PRO A 244 1.04 5.23 -3.10
C PRO A 244 1.60 6.66 -3.22
N TYR A 245 1.17 7.54 -2.32
CA TYR A 245 1.41 8.99 -2.45
C TYR A 245 2.90 9.35 -2.56
N LEU A 246 3.76 8.65 -1.82
CA LEU A 246 5.19 8.96 -1.80
C LEU A 246 5.89 8.51 -3.09
N ALA A 247 5.38 7.48 -3.76
CA ALA A 247 5.86 7.12 -5.09
C ALA A 247 5.56 8.24 -6.10
N PHE A 248 4.38 8.86 -6.04
CA PHE A 248 4.04 10.01 -6.90
C PHE A 248 4.86 11.25 -6.54
N GLU A 249 4.99 11.59 -5.25
CA GLU A 249 5.86 12.68 -4.79
C GLU A 249 7.32 12.47 -5.26
N THR A 250 7.78 11.22 -5.28
CA THR A 250 9.12 10.84 -5.78
C THR A 250 9.25 11.03 -7.29
N VAL A 251 8.27 10.58 -8.08
CA VAL A 251 8.27 10.77 -9.54
C VAL A 251 8.24 12.25 -9.88
N GLU A 252 7.43 13.04 -9.18
CA GLU A 252 7.36 14.49 -9.34
C GLU A 252 8.70 15.16 -9.03
N ASP A 253 9.35 14.76 -7.93
CA ASP A 253 10.70 15.24 -7.57
C ASP A 253 11.75 14.87 -8.63
N MET A 254 11.71 13.65 -9.17
CA MET A 254 12.62 13.19 -10.23
C MET A 254 12.45 14.00 -11.53
N ILE A 255 11.22 14.41 -11.87
CA ILE A 255 10.96 15.32 -12.99
C ILE A 255 11.52 16.70 -12.68
N GLY A 256 11.28 17.24 -11.49
CA GLY A 256 11.79 18.55 -11.06
C GLY A 256 13.32 18.64 -11.09
N ARG A 257 14.02 17.52 -10.80
CA ARG A 257 15.49 17.41 -10.89
C ARG A 257 16.02 17.09 -12.30
N GLY A 258 15.14 16.90 -13.29
CA GLY A 258 15.53 16.58 -14.67
C GLY A 258 15.93 15.12 -14.92
N VAL A 259 15.75 14.22 -13.94
CA VAL A 259 16.00 12.77 -14.12
C VAL A 259 14.97 12.16 -15.08
N LEU A 260 13.73 12.65 -15.04
CA LEU A 260 12.62 12.25 -15.91
C LEU A 260 12.18 13.41 -16.84
N ALA A 261 13.12 14.21 -17.33
CA ALA A 261 12.81 15.41 -18.14
C ALA A 261 12.05 15.11 -19.45
N ASP A 262 12.04 13.85 -19.89
CA ASP A 262 11.43 13.38 -21.13
C ASP A 262 9.92 13.10 -21.02
N VAL A 263 9.33 13.19 -19.82
CA VAL A 263 7.91 12.84 -19.58
C VAL A 263 7.18 13.92 -18.78
N PRO A 264 6.05 14.46 -19.28
CA PRO A 264 5.20 15.35 -18.49
C PRO A 264 4.68 14.68 -17.22
N LEU A 265 4.46 15.45 -16.14
CA LEU A 265 4.03 14.92 -14.84
C LEU A 265 2.75 14.08 -14.94
N ASP A 266 1.70 14.61 -15.59
CA ASP A 266 0.42 13.91 -15.71
C ASP A 266 0.55 12.59 -16.47
N ASP A 267 1.41 12.54 -17.48
CA ASP A 267 1.71 11.32 -18.24
C ASP A 267 2.50 10.34 -17.40
N ALA A 268 3.48 10.80 -16.61
CA ALA A 268 4.29 9.98 -15.74
C ALA A 268 3.42 9.30 -14.64
N VAL A 269 2.49 10.04 -14.04
CA VAL A 269 1.53 9.53 -13.06
C VAL A 269 0.61 8.47 -13.69
N LYS A 270 0.01 8.77 -14.86
CA LYS A 270 -0.84 7.82 -15.59
C LYS A 270 -0.08 6.54 -15.99
N ARG A 271 1.17 6.68 -16.45
CA ARG A 271 2.04 5.55 -16.80
C ARG A 271 2.37 4.72 -15.57
N TYR A 272 2.70 5.34 -14.44
CA TYR A 272 2.94 4.63 -13.19
C TYR A 272 1.70 3.83 -12.75
N ILE A 273 0.52 4.46 -12.72
CA ILE A 273 -0.74 3.80 -12.37
C ILE A 273 -1.00 2.59 -13.28
N LYS A 274 -0.81 2.77 -14.60
CA LYS A 274 -0.93 1.70 -15.58
C LYS A 274 0.07 0.56 -15.33
N ALA A 275 1.33 0.89 -15.03
CA ALA A 275 2.38 -0.09 -14.75
C ALA A 275 2.05 -0.92 -13.50
N ALA A 276 1.69 -0.25 -12.42
CA ALA A 276 1.29 -0.89 -11.17
C ALA A 276 0.05 -1.78 -11.35
N GLY A 277 -0.98 -1.29 -12.04
CA GLY A 277 -2.20 -2.07 -12.34
C GLY A 277 -1.92 -3.30 -13.19
N LYS A 278 -1.14 -3.17 -14.28
CA LYS A 278 -0.72 -4.32 -15.11
C LYS A 278 0.12 -5.32 -14.32
N GLY A 279 1.00 -4.83 -13.45
CA GLY A 279 1.80 -5.66 -12.57
C GLY A 279 0.93 -6.47 -11.61
N VAL A 280 -0.07 -5.84 -10.98
CA VAL A 280 -1.04 -6.53 -10.10
C VAL A 280 -1.80 -7.59 -10.90
N LEU A 281 -2.28 -7.27 -12.10
CA LEU A 281 -2.97 -8.23 -12.96
C LEU A 281 -2.08 -9.45 -13.27
N LYS A 282 -0.79 -9.23 -13.56
CA LYS A 282 0.18 -10.30 -13.75
C LYS A 282 0.35 -11.15 -12.49
N VAL A 283 0.39 -10.56 -11.30
CA VAL A 283 0.49 -11.32 -10.04
C VAL A 283 -0.76 -12.18 -9.82
N MET A 284 -1.95 -11.63 -10.05
CA MET A 284 -3.22 -12.37 -9.96
C MET A 284 -3.27 -13.54 -10.95
N SER A 285 -2.79 -13.32 -12.17
CA SER A 285 -2.85 -14.30 -13.26
C SER A 285 -1.97 -15.54 -12.98
N LYS A 286 -0.92 -15.42 -12.17
CA LYS A 286 -0.10 -16.57 -11.70
C LYS A 286 -0.91 -17.62 -10.93
N MET A 287 -2.03 -17.23 -10.32
CA MET A 287 -2.97 -18.13 -9.66
C MET A 287 -4.25 -18.38 -10.45
N GLY A 288 -4.35 -17.86 -11.68
CA GLY A 288 -5.55 -17.99 -12.52
C GLY A 288 -6.70 -17.10 -12.05
N ILE A 289 -6.44 -16.06 -11.24
CA ILE A 289 -7.46 -15.12 -10.77
C ILE A 289 -7.65 -14.03 -11.82
N SER A 290 -8.89 -13.81 -12.26
CA SER A 290 -9.21 -12.87 -13.33
C SER A 290 -9.74 -11.52 -12.86
N THR A 291 -10.33 -11.43 -11.66
CA THR A 291 -10.94 -10.19 -11.15
C THR A 291 -10.32 -9.74 -9.84
N ILE A 292 -10.09 -8.43 -9.70
CA ILE A 292 -9.51 -7.87 -8.49
C ILE A 292 -10.39 -8.07 -7.26
N ALA A 293 -11.71 -8.04 -7.43
CA ALA A 293 -12.67 -8.29 -6.36
C ALA A 293 -12.49 -9.67 -5.71
N SER A 294 -12.12 -10.69 -6.51
CA SER A 294 -11.81 -12.04 -6.01
C SER A 294 -10.42 -12.14 -5.38
N TYR A 295 -9.51 -11.23 -5.75
CA TYR A 295 -8.15 -11.19 -5.22
C TYR A 295 -8.08 -10.46 -3.87
N THR A 296 -8.93 -9.44 -3.68
CA THR A 296 -8.98 -8.66 -2.44
C THR A 296 -9.30 -9.56 -1.24
N GLY A 297 -8.39 -9.60 -0.25
CA GLY A 297 -8.54 -10.44 0.94
C GLY A 297 -8.27 -11.95 0.72
N ALA A 298 -7.86 -12.37 -0.48
CA ALA A 298 -7.64 -13.79 -0.78
C ALA A 298 -6.33 -14.37 -0.20
N GLN A 299 -5.43 -13.52 0.33
CA GLN A 299 -4.16 -13.93 0.96
C GLN A 299 -3.34 -14.93 0.14
N VAL A 300 -3.09 -14.59 -1.12
CA VAL A 300 -2.41 -15.47 -2.09
C VAL A 300 -0.89 -15.44 -1.92
N PHE A 301 -0.43 -15.51 -0.68
CA PHE A 301 0.95 -15.32 -0.25
C PHE A 301 1.36 -16.38 0.79
N GLU A 302 2.67 -16.57 0.95
CA GLU A 302 3.29 -17.36 2.02
C GLU A 302 4.27 -16.46 2.76
N ALA A 303 4.21 -16.44 4.09
CA ALA A 303 5.11 -15.65 4.92
C ALA A 303 6.34 -16.48 5.31
N VAL A 304 7.53 -15.90 5.18
CA VAL A 304 8.80 -16.54 5.53
C VAL A 304 9.53 -15.65 6.54
N GLY A 305 9.74 -16.16 7.75
CA GLY A 305 10.45 -15.45 8.81
C GLY A 305 9.59 -14.52 9.64
N LEU A 306 8.26 -14.67 9.63
CA LEU A 306 7.35 -13.99 10.55
C LEU A 306 6.96 -14.94 11.69
N GLY A 307 6.97 -14.46 12.94
CA GLY A 307 6.54 -15.23 14.10
C GLY A 307 5.08 -15.64 14.01
N GLN A 308 4.75 -16.84 14.50
CA GLN A 308 3.39 -17.38 14.42
C GLN A 308 2.37 -16.49 15.14
N ASP A 309 2.73 -15.92 16.30
CA ASP A 309 1.85 -15.02 17.05
C ASP A 309 1.49 -13.76 16.23
N LEU A 310 2.44 -13.21 15.47
CA LEU A 310 2.20 -12.07 14.58
C LEU A 310 1.25 -12.45 13.44
N VAL A 311 1.46 -13.62 12.84
CA VAL A 311 0.65 -14.13 11.74
C VAL A 311 -0.78 -14.43 12.19
N ASP A 312 -0.94 -15.10 13.33
CA ASP A 312 -2.26 -15.47 13.86
C ASP A 312 -3.08 -14.22 14.21
N GLU A 313 -2.44 -13.18 14.74
CA GLU A 313 -3.12 -11.95 15.15
C GLU A 313 -3.46 -11.02 13.97
N TYR A 314 -2.50 -10.77 13.07
CA TYR A 314 -2.61 -9.72 12.05
C TYR A 314 -2.76 -10.23 10.62
N PHE A 315 -2.31 -11.45 10.31
CA PHE A 315 -2.32 -12.04 8.96
C PHE A 315 -3.04 -13.41 8.94
N THR A 316 -4.07 -13.55 9.77
CA THR A 316 -4.72 -14.82 10.10
C THR A 316 -5.06 -15.62 8.85
N GLY A 317 -4.61 -16.88 8.78
CA GLY A 317 -4.80 -17.76 7.62
C GLY A 317 -3.62 -17.85 6.66
N THR A 318 -2.62 -16.97 6.82
CA THR A 318 -1.38 -17.03 6.04
C THR A 318 -0.48 -18.15 6.56
N THR A 319 0.05 -18.97 5.65
CA THR A 319 1.05 -19.97 6.01
C THR A 319 2.37 -19.30 6.38
N SER A 320 2.91 -19.62 7.56
CA SER A 320 4.30 -19.31 7.91
C SER A 320 4.97 -20.53 8.53
N LYS A 321 5.73 -21.27 7.72
CA LYS A 321 6.38 -22.52 8.18
C LYS A 321 7.64 -22.26 9.00
N LEU A 322 8.32 -21.16 8.68
CA LEU A 322 9.53 -20.72 9.34
C LEU A 322 9.16 -19.47 10.13
N GLY A 323 8.96 -19.66 11.45
CA GLY A 323 8.76 -18.55 12.38
C GLY A 323 9.94 -17.57 12.34
N GLY A 324 9.75 -16.39 12.91
CA GLY A 324 10.83 -15.40 12.98
C GLY A 324 10.39 -14.17 13.74
N ILE A 325 10.47 -13.00 13.09
CA ILE A 325 10.32 -11.70 13.73
C ILE A 325 8.90 -11.44 14.24
N GLY A 326 8.79 -10.67 15.31
CA GLY A 326 7.56 -10.15 15.88
C GLY A 326 7.42 -8.65 15.70
N LEU A 327 6.54 -8.03 16.50
CA LEU A 327 6.32 -6.58 16.46
C LEU A 327 7.54 -5.77 16.93
N ASP A 328 8.33 -6.30 17.86
CA ASP A 328 9.49 -5.61 18.41
C ASP A 328 10.57 -5.40 17.34
N GLU A 329 10.87 -6.43 16.56
CA GLU A 329 11.83 -6.35 15.46
C GLU A 329 11.31 -5.47 14.32
N ILE A 330 10.01 -5.54 13.99
CA ILE A 330 9.39 -4.64 13.00
C ILE A 330 9.52 -3.17 13.46
N ALA A 331 9.22 -2.90 14.73
CA ALA A 331 9.38 -1.56 15.29
C ALA A 331 10.84 -1.11 15.28
N GLN A 332 11.79 -2.01 15.53
CA GLN A 332 13.22 -1.72 15.47
C GLN A 332 13.67 -1.36 14.05
N GLU A 333 13.22 -2.10 13.02
CA GLU A 333 13.52 -1.78 11.62
C GLU A 333 12.95 -0.40 11.22
N VAL A 334 11.73 -0.09 11.65
CA VAL A 334 11.11 1.22 11.44
C VAL A 334 11.91 2.32 12.17
N ALA A 335 12.30 2.10 13.43
CA ALA A 335 13.09 3.04 14.21
C ALA A 335 14.48 3.29 13.60
N LEU A 336 15.10 2.28 12.99
CA LEU A 336 16.37 2.42 12.27
C LEU A 336 16.22 3.38 11.08
N ARG A 337 15.18 3.23 10.26
CA ARG A 337 14.90 4.14 9.14
C ARG A 337 14.53 5.53 9.61
N HIS A 338 13.68 5.60 10.64
CA HIS A 338 13.18 6.86 11.21
C HIS A 338 14.30 7.71 11.81
N SER A 339 15.21 7.11 12.59
CA SER A 339 16.37 7.82 13.16
C SER A 339 17.33 8.37 12.09
N LYS A 340 17.46 7.68 10.94
CA LYS A 340 18.23 8.20 9.79
C LYS A 340 17.56 9.42 9.14
N ALA A 341 16.23 9.52 9.20
CA ALA A 341 15.46 10.64 8.63
C ALA A 341 15.41 11.85 9.57
N TYR A 342 15.37 11.64 10.89
CA TYR A 342 15.25 12.68 11.91
C TYR A 342 16.50 12.77 12.79
N LEU A 343 17.60 13.26 12.21
CA LEU A 343 18.85 13.47 12.93
C LEU A 343 18.77 14.62 13.94
N ASP A 344 19.47 14.47 15.07
CA ASP A 344 19.60 15.54 16.07
C ASP A 344 20.31 16.78 15.54
N ARG A 345 21.20 16.60 14.55
CA ARG A 345 21.91 17.65 13.83
C ARG A 345 21.59 17.55 12.34
N PRO A 346 20.59 18.27 11.84
CA PRO A 346 20.20 18.23 10.42
C PRO A 346 21.34 18.62 9.47
N GLU A 347 22.21 19.55 9.88
CA GLU A 347 23.38 19.97 9.08
C GLU A 347 24.33 18.82 8.72
N THR A 348 24.40 17.77 9.54
CA THR A 348 25.30 16.62 9.33
C THR A 348 24.97 15.82 8.06
N ARG A 349 23.76 15.99 7.51
CA ARG A 349 23.31 15.40 6.24
C ARG A 349 22.80 16.45 5.25
N ALA A 350 23.15 17.73 5.39
CA ALA A 350 22.70 18.79 4.48
C ALA A 350 22.99 18.51 2.98
N HIS A 351 23.95 17.63 2.70
CA HIS A 351 24.34 17.21 1.34
C HIS A 351 24.06 15.73 1.00
N ARG A 352 23.44 14.94 1.90
CA ARG A 352 23.24 13.50 1.64
C ARG A 352 21.92 13.22 0.96
N GLU A 353 22.01 12.59 -0.21
CA GLU A 353 20.90 11.97 -0.94
C GLU A 353 20.46 10.65 -0.27
N LEU A 354 19.54 9.92 -0.91
CA LEU A 354 19.14 8.58 -0.47
C LEU A 354 20.32 7.60 -0.46
N GLU A 355 20.19 6.52 0.31
CA GLU A 355 21.14 5.41 0.23
C GLU A 355 21.13 4.83 -1.20
N VAL A 356 22.30 4.40 -1.68
CA VAL A 356 22.45 3.92 -3.06
C VAL A 356 21.54 2.73 -3.35
N GLY A 357 21.41 1.80 -2.38
CA GLY A 357 20.76 0.51 -2.56
C GLY A 357 21.79 -0.62 -2.60
N GLY A 358 21.50 -1.65 -3.38
CA GLY A 358 22.30 -2.84 -3.62
C GLY A 358 21.50 -4.11 -3.38
N GLU A 359 20.24 -4.11 -3.78
CA GLU A 359 19.32 -5.25 -3.69
C GLU A 359 19.05 -5.88 -5.06
N TYR A 360 19.16 -5.11 -6.13
CA TYR A 360 18.95 -5.57 -7.50
C TYR A 360 20.26 -5.62 -8.32
N GLN A 361 21.30 -4.87 -7.93
CA GLN A 361 22.60 -4.77 -8.61
C GLN A 361 23.81 -4.61 -7.68
#